data_AF-A0A7J3SCU1-F1
#
_entry.id   AF-A0A7J3SCU1-F1
#
_cell.length_a   1.000
_cell.length_b   1.000
_cell.length_c   1.000
_cell.angle_alpha   90.00
_cell.angle_beta   90.00
_cell.angle_gamma   90.00
#
_symmetry.space_group_name_H-M   'P 1'
#
loop_
_entity.id
_entity.type
_entity.pdbx_description
1 polymer ?
#
loop_
_entity_poly.entity_id
_entity_poly.type
_entity_poly.pdbx_seq_one_letter_code
_entity_poly.pdbx_strand_id
1 'polypeptide(L)'
;MGDVKFGRVHLLLIVVLFSICILPSATISQSMVVTDPIKYPLPSWPALCVLNGSFKVVIRAPSSATKWLFSITHNTINVKYDIGSFNGFYNSSSGLWTFYLQVPSNALEGLYSLRVSYVADGASYVYTQPKCVYVFKTYPGYLLIAHVSDTHLPYGADVIARAIYELNLIRPTIIVHTGDLADIDVIASAWDYAWSILFNGSSKIPILVIPGNHDHSGDDAANY
;
A
#
# COMPACT_ATOMS: atom_id res chain seq x y z
N MET A 1 1.22 -25.29 -64.75
CA MET A 1 0.37 -24.82 -63.62
C MET A 1 0.50 -25.85 -62.51
N GLY A 2 1.36 -25.58 -61.53
CA GLY A 2 1.52 -26.43 -60.35
C GLY A 2 0.89 -25.71 -59.16
N ASP A 3 -0.21 -26.26 -58.65
CA ASP A 3 -0.92 -25.70 -57.51
C ASP A 3 -0.06 -25.85 -56.24
N VAL A 4 0.44 -24.71 -55.79
CA VAL A 4 1.14 -24.58 -54.52
C VAL A 4 0.08 -24.66 -53.41
N LYS A 5 0.05 -25.77 -52.66
CA LYS A 5 -0.76 -25.95 -51.44
C LYS A 5 -0.23 -25.08 -50.29
N PHE A 6 -0.25 -23.76 -50.48
CA PHE A 6 -0.07 -22.77 -49.42
C PHE A 6 -1.44 -22.52 -48.80
N GLY A 7 -1.64 -22.83 -47.51
CA GLY A 7 -2.88 -22.37 -46.87
C GLY A 7 -3.10 -22.81 -45.45
N ARG A 8 -2.72 -24.04 -45.08
CA ARG A 8 -3.04 -24.56 -43.72
C ARG A 8 -1.83 -24.64 -42.81
N VAL A 9 -0.72 -25.20 -43.28
CA VAL A 9 0.50 -25.37 -42.45
C VAL A 9 1.16 -24.03 -42.15
N HIS A 10 1.21 -23.12 -43.13
CA HIS A 10 1.84 -21.80 -42.98
C HIS A 10 0.98 -20.86 -42.12
N LEU A 11 -0.36 -20.97 -42.21
CA LEU A 11 -1.28 -20.21 -41.36
C LEU A 11 -1.18 -20.67 -39.89
N LEU A 12 -1.10 -21.98 -39.64
CA LEU A 12 -0.85 -22.53 -38.30
C LEU A 12 0.48 -22.08 -37.72
N LEU A 13 1.55 -22.08 -38.53
CA LEU A 13 2.87 -21.58 -38.12
C LEU A 13 2.83 -20.08 -37.80
N ILE A 14 2.14 -19.27 -38.60
CA ILE A 14 1.99 -17.83 -38.34
C ILE A 14 1.19 -17.57 -37.05
N VAL A 15 0.11 -18.33 -36.79
CA VAL A 15 -0.68 -18.19 -35.55
C VAL A 15 0.11 -18.62 -34.32
N VAL A 16 0.91 -19.69 -34.40
CA VAL A 16 1.78 -20.12 -33.30
C VAL A 16 2.91 -19.12 -33.07
N LEU A 17 3.55 -18.60 -34.13
CA LEU A 17 4.59 -17.57 -34.03
C LEU A 17 4.05 -16.24 -33.49
N PHE A 18 2.83 -15.83 -33.85
CA PHE A 18 2.18 -14.64 -33.26
C PHE A 18 1.79 -14.85 -31.79
N SER A 19 1.41 -16.08 -31.40
CA SER A 19 1.05 -16.38 -30.00
C SER A 19 2.26 -16.37 -29.06
N ILE A 20 3.46 -16.67 -29.55
CA ILE A 20 4.70 -16.62 -28.75
C ILE A 20 5.16 -15.16 -28.53
N CYS A 21 4.83 -14.23 -29.44
CA CYS A 21 5.19 -12.82 -29.31
C CYS A 21 4.27 -12.00 -28.38
N ILE A 22 3.17 -12.59 -27.87
CA ILE A 22 2.22 -11.92 -26.96
C ILE A 22 2.22 -12.60 -25.58
N LEU A 23 3.32 -13.27 -25.20
CA LEU A 23 3.50 -13.57 -23.79
C LEU A 23 3.79 -12.24 -23.09
N PRO A 24 2.89 -11.71 -22.23
CA PRO A 24 3.29 -10.62 -21.35
C PRO A 24 4.53 -11.13 -20.62
N SER A 25 5.63 -10.39 -20.69
CA SER A 25 6.74 -10.64 -19.77
C SER A 25 6.12 -10.62 -18.37
N ALA A 26 6.01 -11.79 -17.76
CA ALA A 26 5.69 -11.91 -16.36
C ALA A 26 6.85 -11.24 -15.64
N THR A 27 6.73 -9.94 -15.38
CA THR A 27 7.54 -9.27 -14.39
C THR A 27 7.26 -10.01 -13.10
N ILE A 28 8.22 -10.84 -12.69
CA ILE A 28 8.26 -11.39 -11.34
C ILE A 28 8.18 -10.18 -10.43
N SER A 29 7.03 -9.98 -9.78
CA SER A 29 6.87 -8.92 -8.81
C SER A 29 7.82 -9.23 -7.67
N GLN A 30 8.90 -8.45 -7.59
CA GLN A 30 9.86 -8.59 -6.50
C GLN A 30 9.09 -8.37 -5.19
N SER A 31 9.30 -9.26 -4.22
CA SER A 31 8.78 -9.07 -2.87
C SER A 31 9.22 -7.71 -2.35
N MET A 32 8.25 -6.84 -2.09
CA MET A 32 8.49 -5.48 -1.60
C MET A 32 8.43 -5.50 -0.08
N VAL A 33 9.51 -5.07 0.56
CA VAL A 33 9.46 -4.78 2.00
C VAL A 33 8.66 -3.50 2.19
N VAL A 34 7.41 -3.64 2.61
CA VAL A 34 6.46 -2.51 2.74
C VAL A 34 6.94 -1.45 3.73
N THR A 35 7.76 -1.84 4.71
CA THR A 35 8.28 -0.96 5.76
C THR A 35 9.63 -0.33 5.43
N ASP A 36 10.19 -0.54 4.24
CA ASP A 36 11.51 -0.01 3.89
C ASP A 36 11.48 0.77 2.55
N PRO A 37 11.98 2.02 2.53
CA PRO A 37 12.56 2.78 3.64
C PRO A 37 11.53 3.50 4.54
N ILE A 38 10.26 3.58 4.12
CA ILE A 38 9.22 4.32 4.84
C ILE A 38 8.76 3.47 6.03
N LYS A 39 9.13 3.89 7.24
CA LYS A 39 8.76 3.23 8.50
C LYS A 39 7.40 3.70 9.01
N TYR A 40 7.01 4.92 8.66
CA TYR A 40 5.71 5.49 8.96
C TYR A 40 5.39 6.64 7.99
N PRO A 41 4.13 6.82 7.58
CA PRO A 41 3.01 5.92 7.83
C PRO A 41 3.02 4.68 6.93
N LEU A 42 2.25 3.67 7.31
CA LEU A 42 2.13 2.39 6.58
C LEU A 42 0.67 2.16 6.14
N PRO A 43 0.41 1.29 5.15
CA PRO A 43 -0.97 0.97 4.74
C PRO A 43 -1.76 0.27 5.86
N SER A 44 -1.08 -0.48 6.72
CA SER A 44 -1.61 -1.12 7.93
C SER A 44 -1.55 -0.24 9.18
N TRP A 45 -0.91 0.92 9.08
CA TRP A 45 -0.82 1.90 10.18
C TRP A 45 -0.79 3.33 9.60
N PRO A 46 -1.93 3.80 9.08
CA PRO A 46 -2.01 5.06 8.38
C PRO A 46 -1.89 6.25 9.35
N ALA A 47 -1.35 7.36 8.84
CA ALA A 47 -1.44 8.65 9.50
C ALA A 47 -2.85 9.22 9.35
N LEU A 48 -3.43 9.62 10.49
CA LEU A 48 -4.72 10.31 10.55
C LEU A 48 -4.47 11.80 10.83
N CYS A 49 -4.82 12.67 9.89
CA CYS A 49 -4.57 14.10 10.01
C CYS A 49 -5.75 14.92 9.50
N VAL A 50 -5.78 16.20 9.82
CA VAL A 50 -6.80 17.15 9.38
C VAL A 50 -6.23 18.08 8.32
N LEU A 51 -7.09 18.63 7.46
CA LEU A 51 -6.76 19.68 6.51
C LEU A 51 -6.03 20.85 7.20
N ASN A 52 -4.96 21.37 6.57
CA ASN A 52 -4.04 22.37 7.15
C ASN A 52 -3.31 21.93 8.43
N GLY A 53 -3.49 20.69 8.89
CA GLY A 53 -2.70 20.10 9.95
C GLY A 53 -1.40 19.51 9.41
N SER A 54 -0.64 18.88 10.30
CA SER A 54 0.58 18.15 9.94
C SER A 54 0.47 16.67 10.24
N PHE A 55 1.21 15.84 9.50
CA PHE A 55 1.39 14.43 9.82
C PHE A 55 2.87 14.04 9.83
N LYS A 56 3.21 13.06 10.67
CA LYS A 56 4.56 12.54 10.83
C LYS A 56 4.89 11.59 9.67
N VAL A 57 6.13 11.62 9.21
CA VAL A 57 6.72 10.63 8.29
C VAL A 57 8.08 10.22 8.84
N VAL A 58 8.35 8.92 8.87
CA VAL A 58 9.62 8.35 9.37
C VAL A 58 10.24 7.52 8.27
N ILE A 59 11.50 7.80 7.93
CA ILE A 59 12.18 7.22 6.78
C ILE A 59 13.58 6.79 7.17
N ARG A 60 13.97 5.56 6.80
CA ARG A 60 15.35 5.11 6.84
C ARG A 60 16.09 5.64 5.62
N ALA A 61 17.01 6.57 5.82
CA ALA A 61 17.90 7.07 4.78
C ALA A 61 19.21 7.56 5.41
N PRO A 62 20.32 7.61 4.65
CA PRO A 62 21.57 8.18 5.14
C PRO A 62 21.41 9.60 5.66
N SER A 63 22.27 10.03 6.60
CA SER A 63 22.31 11.43 7.05
C SER A 63 22.69 12.41 5.93
N SER A 64 23.31 11.93 4.86
CA SER A 64 23.63 12.69 3.64
C SER A 64 22.42 12.96 2.74
N ALA A 65 21.25 12.38 3.04
CA ALA A 65 20.05 12.53 2.22
C ALA A 65 19.53 13.98 2.21
N THR A 66 19.39 14.53 1.00
CA THR A 66 18.97 15.91 0.75
C THR A 66 17.94 15.97 -0.39
N LYS A 67 17.52 17.18 -0.78
CA LYS A 67 16.55 17.42 -1.87
C LYS A 67 15.25 16.61 -1.69
N TRP A 68 14.77 16.55 -0.46
CA TRP A 68 13.53 15.87 -0.11
C TRP A 68 12.35 16.52 -0.83
N LEU A 69 11.55 15.70 -1.50
CA LEU A 69 10.27 16.08 -2.08
C LEU A 69 9.22 15.08 -1.59
N PHE A 70 8.07 15.61 -1.21
CA PHE A 70 6.94 14.81 -0.75
C PHE A 70 5.70 15.19 -1.55
N SER A 71 4.86 14.20 -1.82
CA SER A 71 3.53 14.42 -2.39
C SER A 71 2.57 13.37 -1.89
N ILE A 72 1.29 13.73 -1.81
CA ILE A 72 0.21 12.79 -1.52
C ILE A 72 -0.71 12.68 -2.73
N THR A 73 -1.16 11.47 -3.07
CA THR A 73 -2.09 11.22 -4.17
C THR A 73 -3.35 10.56 -3.67
N HIS A 74 -4.50 11.19 -3.93
CA HIS A 74 -5.81 10.70 -3.47
C HIS A 74 -6.16 9.37 -4.16
N ASN A 75 -6.41 8.30 -3.40
CA ASN A 75 -6.54 6.95 -3.96
C ASN A 75 -7.81 6.73 -4.80
N THR A 76 -8.90 7.47 -4.55
CA THR A 76 -10.15 7.33 -5.33
C THR A 76 -10.18 8.17 -6.61
N ILE A 77 -9.76 9.44 -6.56
CA ILE A 77 -9.89 10.37 -7.70
C ILE A 77 -8.55 10.69 -8.38
N ASN A 78 -7.45 10.11 -7.90
CA ASN A 78 -6.10 10.22 -8.46
C ASN A 78 -5.56 11.67 -8.61
N VAL A 79 -5.98 12.56 -7.70
CA VAL A 79 -5.44 13.93 -7.64
C VAL A 79 -4.20 13.95 -6.75
N LYS A 80 -3.09 14.48 -7.30
CA LYS A 80 -1.81 14.65 -6.61
C LYS A 80 -1.70 16.05 -6.00
N TYR A 81 -1.17 16.11 -4.78
CA TYR A 81 -0.79 17.35 -4.10
C TYR A 81 0.68 17.28 -3.69
N ASP A 82 1.48 18.23 -4.15
CA ASP A 82 2.86 18.40 -3.70
C ASP A 82 2.88 19.07 -2.31
N ILE A 83 3.73 18.57 -1.41
CA ILE A 83 3.88 19.12 -0.06
C ILE A 83 4.96 20.20 -0.10
N GLY A 84 4.53 21.46 -0.03
CA GLY A 84 5.43 22.62 -0.08
C GLY A 84 6.07 22.99 1.26
N SER A 85 5.55 22.49 2.39
CA SER A 85 6.03 22.86 3.72
C SER A 85 6.22 21.63 4.61
N PHE A 86 7.43 21.47 5.12
CA PHE A 86 7.80 20.45 6.07
C PHE A 86 9.05 20.83 6.86
N ASN A 87 9.20 20.22 8.02
CA ASN A 87 10.43 20.24 8.80
C ASN A 87 10.86 18.81 9.08
N GLY A 88 12.17 18.57 9.09
CA GLY A 88 12.73 17.25 9.35
C GLY A 88 13.99 17.30 10.18
N PHE A 89 14.26 16.21 10.88
CA PHE A 89 15.50 16.01 11.64
C PHE A 89 15.97 14.56 11.51
N TYR A 90 17.28 14.38 11.57
CA TYR A 90 17.92 13.07 11.54
C TYR A 90 18.29 12.64 12.95
N ASN A 91 17.98 11.39 13.30
CA ASN A 91 18.41 10.76 14.55
C ASN A 91 19.49 9.72 14.23
N SER A 92 20.74 10.03 14.61
CA SER A 92 21.91 9.19 14.33
C SER A 92 21.90 7.84 15.08
N SER A 93 21.29 7.77 16.26
CA SER A 93 21.19 6.53 17.03
C SER A 93 20.26 5.51 16.37
N SER A 94 19.19 5.97 15.71
CA SER A 94 18.21 5.12 15.02
C SER A 94 18.48 4.94 13.52
N GLY A 95 19.26 5.85 12.91
CA GLY A 95 19.44 5.91 11.47
C GLY A 95 18.18 6.35 10.71
N LEU A 96 17.32 7.14 11.36
CA LEU A 96 16.01 7.53 10.83
C LEU A 96 15.90 9.05 10.70
N TRP A 97 15.32 9.48 9.58
CA TRP A 97 14.76 10.81 9.41
C TRP A 97 13.32 10.84 9.90
N THR A 98 12.96 11.88 10.64
CA THR A 98 11.57 12.18 11.00
C THR A 98 11.19 13.53 10.41
N PHE A 99 10.11 13.55 9.64
CA PHE A 99 9.50 14.73 9.06
C PHE A 99 8.11 14.98 9.63
N TYR A 100 7.72 16.26 9.71
CA TYR A 100 6.33 16.66 9.85
C TYR A 100 5.93 17.43 8.59
N LEU A 101 5.02 16.83 7.83
CA LEU A 101 4.55 17.35 6.55
C LEU A 101 3.24 18.12 6.76
N GLN A 102 3.13 19.33 6.24
CA GLN A 102 1.88 20.10 6.28
C GLN A 102 0.94 19.65 5.17
N VAL A 103 -0.30 19.34 5.51
CA VAL A 103 -1.34 18.97 4.55
C VAL A 103 -1.73 20.21 3.73
N PRO A 104 -1.70 20.15 2.38
CA PRO A 104 -2.07 21.28 1.53
C PRO A 104 -3.50 21.75 1.79
N SER A 105 -3.72 23.06 1.80
CA SER A 105 -5.00 23.69 2.17
C SER A 105 -6.16 23.38 1.23
N ASN A 106 -5.85 22.97 0.01
CA ASN A 106 -6.78 22.55 -1.02
C ASN A 106 -6.92 21.02 -1.12
N ALA A 107 -6.28 20.25 -0.23
CA ALA A 107 -6.47 18.81 -0.20
C ALA A 107 -7.93 18.46 0.10
N LEU A 108 -8.41 17.38 -0.50
CA LEU A 108 -9.74 16.86 -0.25
C LEU A 108 -9.70 15.92 0.96
N GLU A 109 -10.86 15.69 1.56
CA GLU A 109 -10.98 14.62 2.53
C GLU A 109 -10.87 13.27 1.84
N GLY A 110 -10.08 12.35 2.42
CA GLY A 110 -9.97 10.99 1.92
C GLY A 110 -8.66 10.31 2.24
N LEU A 111 -8.48 9.14 1.63
CA LEU A 111 -7.30 8.29 1.78
C LEU A 111 -6.30 8.53 0.64
N TYR A 112 -5.04 8.65 1.01
CA TYR A 112 -3.94 9.05 0.15
C TYR A 112 -2.76 8.08 0.24
N SER A 113 -2.09 7.92 -0.91
CA SER A 113 -0.75 7.36 -0.99
C SER A 113 0.29 8.46 -0.77
N LEU A 114 1.34 8.18 -0.01
CA LEU A 114 2.49 9.06 0.16
C LEU A 114 3.59 8.69 -0.83
N ARG A 115 4.08 9.66 -1.60
CA ARG A 115 5.30 9.53 -2.40
C ARG A 115 6.38 10.41 -1.82
N VAL A 116 7.57 9.85 -1.65
CA VAL A 116 8.78 10.56 -1.23
C VAL A 116 9.89 10.36 -2.26
N SER A 117 10.67 11.39 -2.49
CA SER A 117 11.94 11.27 -3.18
C SER A 117 13.03 12.10 -2.49
N TYR A 118 14.27 11.63 -2.59
CA TYR A 118 15.44 12.32 -2.07
C TYR A 118 16.68 11.97 -2.90
N VAL A 119 17.77 12.68 -2.65
CA VAL A 119 19.09 12.40 -3.21
C VAL A 119 20.03 12.04 -2.07
N ALA A 120 20.71 10.91 -2.17
CA ALA A 120 21.78 10.51 -1.26
C ALA A 120 22.93 9.96 -2.09
N ASP A 121 24.16 10.32 -1.74
CA ASP A 121 25.39 9.83 -2.36
C ASP A 121 25.41 9.94 -3.91
N GLY A 122 24.80 11.02 -4.42
CA GLY A 122 24.70 11.32 -5.87
C GLY A 122 23.58 10.58 -6.60
N ALA A 123 22.89 9.63 -5.97
CA ALA A 123 21.77 8.88 -6.55
C ALA A 123 20.41 9.44 -6.10
N SER A 124 19.41 9.38 -6.99
CA SER A 124 18.03 9.75 -6.67
C SER A 124 17.22 8.51 -6.30
N TYR A 125 16.48 8.62 -5.21
CA TYR A 125 15.61 7.57 -4.70
C TYR A 125 14.16 8.04 -4.71
N VAL A 126 13.24 7.14 -5.06
CA VAL A 126 11.81 7.41 -5.12
C VAL A 126 11.06 6.23 -4.54
N TYR A 127 10.17 6.50 -3.58
CA TYR A 127 9.35 5.48 -2.93
C TYR A 127 7.90 5.95 -2.85
N THR A 128 6.96 5.00 -2.94
CA THR A 128 5.53 5.26 -2.77
C THR A 128 4.96 4.27 -1.77
N GLN A 129 4.32 4.79 -0.73
CA GLN A 129 3.54 4.02 0.22
C GLN A 129 2.05 4.20 -0.11
N PRO A 130 1.32 3.12 -0.44
CA PRO A 130 -0.10 3.24 -0.76
C PRO A 130 -0.93 3.50 0.50
N LYS A 131 -2.02 4.27 0.35
CA LYS A 131 -3.12 4.35 1.32
C LYS A 131 -2.72 4.53 2.79
N CYS A 132 -1.69 5.31 3.03
CA CYS A 132 -1.08 5.44 4.35
C CYS A 132 -1.37 6.80 5.00
N VAL A 133 -2.11 7.70 4.36
CA VAL A 133 -2.49 8.99 4.95
C VAL A 133 -3.98 9.21 4.75
N TYR A 134 -4.74 9.38 5.81
CA TYR A 134 -6.12 9.84 5.73
C TYR A 134 -6.23 11.29 6.20
N VAL A 135 -6.75 12.14 5.32
CA VAL A 135 -6.98 13.55 5.59
C VAL A 135 -8.46 13.74 5.89
N PHE A 136 -8.80 14.22 7.08
CA PHE A 136 -10.14 14.71 7.44
C PHE A 136 -10.29 16.17 7.04
N LYS A 137 -11.49 16.60 6.64
CA LYS A 137 -11.77 18.04 6.53
C LYS A 137 -11.69 18.74 7.89
N THR A 138 -12.25 18.09 8.92
CA THR A 138 -12.18 18.46 10.34
C THR A 138 -12.17 17.17 11.15
N TYR A 139 -11.52 17.15 12.31
CA TYR A 139 -11.61 15.96 13.18
C TYR A 139 -13.07 15.63 13.49
N PRO A 140 -13.47 14.35 13.38
CA PRO A 140 -14.84 13.97 13.65
C PRO A 140 -15.12 14.08 15.17
N GLY A 141 -16.33 14.48 15.52
CA GLY A 141 -16.75 14.58 16.94
C GLY A 141 -16.93 13.21 17.61
N TYR A 142 -17.05 12.15 16.83
CA TYR A 142 -17.15 10.76 17.27
C TYR A 142 -16.46 9.85 16.25
N LEU A 143 -15.92 8.72 16.72
CA LEU A 143 -15.31 7.70 15.87
C LEU A 143 -16.31 6.57 15.66
N LEU A 144 -16.66 6.31 14.40
CA LEU A 144 -17.30 5.04 14.04
C LEU A 144 -16.19 4.07 13.67
N ILE A 145 -15.98 3.05 14.50
CA ILE A 145 -14.92 2.06 14.31
C ILE A 145 -15.55 0.79 13.78
N ALA A 146 -15.10 0.35 12.61
CA ALA A 146 -15.35 -1.01 12.16
C ALA A 146 -14.28 -1.92 12.76
N HIS A 147 -14.72 -2.95 13.47
CA HIS A 147 -13.83 -3.94 14.06
C HIS A 147 -13.93 -5.24 13.25
N VAL A 148 -12.78 -5.75 12.84
CA VAL A 148 -12.61 -6.99 12.08
C VAL A 148 -11.51 -7.80 12.74
N SER A 149 -11.56 -9.12 12.68
CA SER A 149 -10.55 -10.01 13.23
C SER A 149 -10.65 -11.36 12.53
N ASP A 150 -9.64 -12.22 12.71
CA ASP A 150 -9.72 -13.64 12.36
C ASP A 150 -10.09 -13.86 10.88
N THR A 151 -9.44 -13.11 9.98
CA THR A 151 -9.66 -13.28 8.54
C THR A 151 -9.02 -14.57 8.04
N HIS A 152 -7.90 -15.01 8.63
CA HIS A 152 -7.18 -16.22 8.24
C HIS A 152 -6.95 -16.31 6.73
N LEU A 153 -6.35 -15.28 6.13
CA LEU A 153 -5.98 -15.31 4.72
C LEU A 153 -4.99 -16.46 4.46
N PRO A 154 -5.11 -17.17 3.33
CA PRO A 154 -5.95 -16.87 2.19
C PRO A 154 -7.41 -17.37 2.30
N TYR A 155 -7.76 -18.12 3.34
CA TYR A 155 -9.04 -18.84 3.41
C TYR A 155 -10.25 -17.91 3.56
N GLY A 156 -10.14 -16.81 4.30
CA GLY A 156 -11.21 -15.82 4.42
C GLY A 156 -11.21 -14.72 3.35
N ALA A 157 -10.53 -14.90 2.22
CA ALA A 157 -10.35 -13.86 1.20
C ALA A 157 -11.67 -13.32 0.63
N ASP A 158 -12.65 -14.19 0.40
CA ASP A 158 -13.98 -13.81 -0.10
C ASP A 158 -14.79 -13.06 0.96
N VAL A 159 -14.73 -13.51 2.22
CA VAL A 159 -15.39 -12.87 3.35
C VAL A 159 -14.84 -11.46 3.58
N ILE A 160 -13.52 -11.28 3.63
CA ILE A 160 -12.94 -9.95 3.84
C ILE A 160 -13.16 -9.04 2.63
N ALA A 161 -13.12 -9.57 1.40
CA ALA A 161 -13.43 -8.78 0.21
C ALA A 161 -14.87 -8.23 0.26
N ARG A 162 -15.83 -9.07 0.68
CA ARG A 162 -17.21 -8.65 0.89
C ARG A 162 -17.35 -7.65 2.04
N ALA A 163 -16.70 -7.90 3.17
CA ALA A 163 -16.70 -6.99 4.31
C ALA A 163 -16.16 -5.61 3.90
N ILE A 164 -15.06 -5.54 3.15
CA ILE A 164 -14.51 -4.27 2.65
C ILE A 164 -15.47 -3.57 1.69
N TYR A 165 -16.18 -4.31 0.84
CA TYR A 165 -17.23 -3.73 0.01
C TYR A 165 -18.34 -3.08 0.85
N GLU A 166 -18.84 -3.78 1.87
CA GLU A 166 -19.90 -3.29 2.77
C GLU A 166 -19.41 -2.11 3.62
N LEU A 167 -18.21 -2.19 4.17
CA LEU A 167 -17.59 -1.12 4.95
C LEU A 167 -17.38 0.15 4.10
N ASN A 168 -16.99 0.01 2.84
CA ASN A 168 -16.91 1.15 1.91
C ASN A 168 -18.25 1.88 1.72
N LEU A 169 -19.40 1.21 1.92
CA LEU A 169 -20.73 1.81 1.88
C LEU A 169 -21.10 2.45 3.22
N ILE A 170 -20.77 1.78 4.33
CA ILE A 170 -21.03 2.26 5.71
C ILE A 170 -20.17 3.49 6.04
N ARG A 171 -18.94 3.54 5.50
CA ARG A 171 -17.94 4.59 5.70
C ARG A 171 -17.61 4.86 7.19
N PRO A 172 -17.18 3.84 7.96
CA PRO A 172 -16.59 4.09 9.27
C PRO A 172 -15.38 5.01 9.16
N THR A 173 -15.01 5.62 10.29
CA THR A 173 -13.84 6.50 10.40
C THR A 173 -12.55 5.72 10.18
N ILE A 174 -12.50 4.48 10.66
CA ILE A 174 -11.34 3.59 10.56
C ILE A 174 -11.82 2.14 10.65
N ILE A 175 -11.07 1.24 10.00
CA ILE A 175 -11.17 -0.20 10.22
C ILE A 175 -10.03 -0.60 11.16
N VAL A 176 -10.33 -1.32 12.22
CA VAL A 176 -9.33 -1.92 13.11
C VAL A 176 -9.41 -3.43 12.95
N HIS A 177 -8.34 -4.03 12.44
CA HIS A 177 -8.16 -5.47 12.34
C HIS A 177 -7.29 -5.96 13.50
N THR A 178 -7.83 -6.79 14.38
CA THR A 178 -7.17 -7.16 15.66
C THR A 178 -6.45 -8.51 15.64
N GLY A 179 -5.76 -8.81 14.54
CA GLY A 179 -4.97 -10.03 14.43
C GLY A 179 -5.60 -11.15 13.62
N ASP A 180 -4.78 -12.15 13.36
CA ASP A 180 -5.06 -13.32 12.54
C ASP A 180 -5.53 -12.90 11.14
N LEU A 181 -4.77 -11.97 10.56
CA LEU A 181 -4.98 -11.53 9.18
C LEU A 181 -4.58 -12.63 8.22
N ALA A 182 -3.41 -13.22 8.41
CA ALA A 182 -2.95 -14.41 7.71
C ALA A 182 -3.10 -15.63 8.63
N ASP A 183 -3.44 -16.77 8.03
CA ASP A 183 -3.58 -18.03 8.77
C ASP A 183 -2.22 -18.57 9.25
N ILE A 184 -1.20 -18.41 8.41
CA ILE A 184 0.21 -18.65 8.74
C ILE A 184 1.06 -17.64 7.96
N ASP A 185 2.04 -17.04 8.62
CA ASP A 185 2.91 -15.98 8.10
C ASP A 185 3.66 -16.35 6.81
N VAL A 186 4.01 -17.62 6.60
CA VAL A 186 4.75 -18.07 5.41
C VAL A 186 3.89 -18.25 4.17
N ILE A 187 2.56 -18.14 4.26
CA ILE A 187 1.66 -18.34 3.12
C ILE A 187 1.67 -17.08 2.25
N ALA A 188 2.45 -17.09 1.17
CA ALA A 188 2.59 -15.94 0.27
C ALA A 188 1.25 -15.42 -0.29
N SER A 189 0.33 -16.31 -0.66
CA SER A 189 -0.99 -15.91 -1.18
C SER A 189 -1.84 -15.17 -0.15
N ALA A 190 -1.64 -15.39 1.15
CA ALA A 190 -2.31 -14.64 2.20
C ALA A 190 -1.96 -13.15 2.12
N TRP A 191 -0.66 -12.86 1.99
CA TRP A 191 -0.15 -11.50 1.87
C TRP A 191 -0.50 -10.85 0.54
N ASP A 192 -0.55 -11.62 -0.55
CA ASP A 192 -1.03 -11.12 -1.84
C ASP A 192 -2.50 -10.69 -1.77
N TYR A 193 -3.36 -11.47 -1.09
CA TYR A 193 -4.75 -11.08 -0.83
C TYR A 193 -4.84 -9.87 0.11
N ALA A 194 -4.08 -9.85 1.21
CA ALA A 194 -4.06 -8.70 2.12
C ALA A 194 -3.66 -7.42 1.37
N TRP A 195 -2.62 -7.50 0.54
CA TRP A 195 -2.16 -6.38 -0.27
C TRP A 195 -3.21 -5.94 -1.29
N SER A 196 -3.76 -6.88 -2.05
CA SER A 196 -4.70 -6.60 -3.15
C SER A 196 -6.12 -6.25 -2.72
N ILE A 197 -6.54 -6.57 -1.49
CA ILE A 197 -7.86 -6.24 -0.95
C ILE A 197 -7.77 -5.03 -0.03
N LEU A 198 -6.85 -5.05 0.94
CA LEU A 198 -6.77 -4.07 2.03
C LEU A 198 -5.83 -2.91 1.68
N PHE A 199 -4.54 -3.20 1.52
CA PHE A 199 -3.48 -2.20 1.58
C PHE A 199 -3.30 -1.38 0.30
N ASN A 200 -3.43 -2.02 -0.86
CA ASN A 200 -3.37 -1.38 -2.17
C ASN A 200 -4.64 -1.67 -3.01
N GLY A 201 -5.65 -2.26 -2.37
CA GLY A 201 -6.84 -2.82 -3.03
C GLY A 201 -8.03 -1.88 -3.20
N SER A 202 -9.22 -2.38 -2.85
CA SER A 202 -10.48 -1.64 -2.99
C SER A 202 -10.89 -0.86 -1.73
N SER A 203 -10.23 -1.06 -0.59
CA SER A 203 -10.55 -0.29 0.63
C SER A 203 -10.39 1.22 0.41
N LYS A 204 -11.41 2.00 0.80
CA LYS A 204 -11.42 3.47 0.77
C LYS A 204 -11.26 4.07 2.17
N ILE A 205 -11.15 3.23 3.18
CA ILE A 205 -11.11 3.60 4.60
C ILE A 205 -9.73 3.24 5.14
N PRO A 206 -9.12 4.08 6.01
CA PRO A 206 -7.85 3.74 6.64
C PRO A 206 -8.01 2.45 7.48
N ILE A 207 -7.00 1.59 7.43
CA ILE A 207 -7.01 0.30 8.15
C ILE A 207 -5.83 0.26 9.11
N LEU A 208 -6.11 0.05 10.39
CA LEU A 208 -5.11 -0.31 11.38
C LEU A 208 -5.12 -1.83 11.54
N VAL A 209 -3.97 -2.48 11.33
CA VAL A 209 -3.82 -3.92 11.57
C VAL A 209 -2.86 -4.14 12.73
N ILE A 210 -3.30 -4.94 13.69
CA ILE A 210 -2.51 -5.43 14.82
C ILE A 210 -2.27 -6.91 14.56
N PRO A 211 -1.05 -7.46 14.80
CA PRO A 211 -0.80 -8.89 14.60
C PRO A 211 -1.51 -9.73 15.67
N GLY A 212 -1.96 -10.92 15.26
CA GLY A 212 -2.42 -12.01 16.12
C GLY A 212 -1.41 -13.16 16.18
N ASN A 213 -1.76 -14.26 16.83
CA ASN A 213 -0.87 -15.40 16.99
C ASN A 213 -0.60 -16.12 15.65
N HIS A 214 -1.59 -16.17 14.76
CA HIS A 214 -1.44 -16.80 13.44
C HIS A 214 -0.50 -16.04 12.51
N ASP A 215 -0.47 -14.71 12.64
CA ASP A 215 0.39 -13.80 11.84
C ASP A 215 1.89 -13.99 12.11
N HIS A 216 2.27 -14.78 13.12
CA HIS A 216 3.65 -15.07 13.50
C HIS A 216 4.05 -16.54 13.30
N SER A 217 3.18 -17.48 13.64
CA SER A 217 3.56 -18.90 13.70
C SER A 217 2.44 -19.92 13.44
N GLY A 218 1.25 -19.47 13.05
CA GLY A 218 0.09 -20.35 12.82
C GLY A 218 -0.47 -21.02 14.08
N ASP A 219 -1.17 -22.16 13.91
CA ASP A 219 -1.82 -22.95 14.97
C ASP A 219 -0.87 -23.42 16.09
N ASP A 220 0.43 -23.57 15.77
CA ASP A 220 1.46 -24.02 16.71
C ASP A 220 2.16 -22.85 17.44
N ALA A 221 1.56 -21.66 17.43
CA ALA A 221 2.01 -20.50 18.19
C ALA A 221 2.00 -20.81 19.69
N ALA A 222 3.14 -21.27 20.23
CA ALA A 222 3.36 -21.33 21.65
C ALA A 222 3.45 -19.89 22.19
N ASN A 223 2.29 -19.31 22.50
CA ASN A 223 2.03 -18.08 23.26
C ASN A 223 3.22 -17.11 23.34
N TYR A 224 3.17 -16.03 22.54
CA TYR A 224 4.01 -14.85 22.74
C TYR A 224 3.17 -13.69 23.28
#